data_AF-A0A7K1K1J5-F1
#
_entry.id   AF-A0A7K1K1J5-F1
#
_cell.length_a   1.000
_cell.length_b   1.000
_cell.length_c   1.000
_cell.angle_alpha   90.00
_cell.angle_beta   90.00
_cell.angle_gamma   90.00
#
_symmetry.space_group_name_H-M   'P 1'
#
loop_
_entity.id
_entity.type
_entity.pdbx_description
1 polymer ?
#
loop_
_entity_poly.entity_id
_entity_poly.type
_entity_poly.pdbx_seq_one_letter_code
_entity_poly.pdbx_strand_id
1 'polypeptide(L)'
;MSHFSPAVTDYWRGRFGRGTVAHSDDNFQLAVHSGLDGDEDEQLMVLVTVGGKTSVILSPDLADRVRIIDGQVISESDFRSGLDGADMALHGADNLFYFTDDARDALIAEPPIGDIRRLTAADDAIFTAFESVASEQDLDNSQVELDHWAVFGSFDNGRLVAAASIYQWYEAPIMDLGVVTLPRFRGQGHAKRLVRTAFRYACAQGYEPQYRCQVSNEASSALAPAAGLTLFGTLDVIAD
;
A
#
# COMPACT_ATOMS: atom_id res chain seq x y z
N MET A 1 -13.38 -1.25 18.06
CA MET A 1 -13.14 -0.93 16.64
C MET A 1 -11.70 -0.48 16.54
N SER A 2 -11.00 -0.83 15.47
CA SER A 2 -9.63 -0.35 15.24
C SER A 2 -9.69 1.14 14.94
N HIS A 3 -9.03 1.96 15.75
CA HIS A 3 -8.96 3.40 15.55
C HIS A 3 -7.72 3.72 14.72
N PHE A 4 -7.93 4.02 13.44
CA PHE A 4 -6.89 4.50 12.53
C PHE A 4 -6.78 6.01 12.60
N SER A 5 -5.59 6.54 12.31
CA SER A 5 -5.33 7.98 12.26
C SER A 5 -6.31 8.71 11.33
N PRO A 6 -6.81 9.90 11.71
CA PRO A 6 -7.61 10.74 10.83
C PRO A 6 -6.92 11.01 9.50
N ALA A 7 -5.58 11.19 9.48
CA ALA A 7 -4.83 11.42 8.25
C ALA A 7 -5.01 10.30 7.22
N VAL A 8 -5.06 9.03 7.66
CA VAL A 8 -5.33 7.87 6.80
C VAL A 8 -6.79 7.86 6.35
N THR A 9 -7.73 7.99 7.28
CA THR A 9 -9.17 7.89 6.94
C THR A 9 -9.66 9.05 6.08
N ASP A 10 -9.15 10.24 6.31
CA ASP A 10 -9.47 11.45 5.56
C ASP A 10 -8.80 11.43 4.19
N TYR A 11 -7.60 10.86 4.06
CA TYR A 11 -6.96 10.64 2.76
C TYR A 11 -7.86 9.76 1.86
N TRP A 12 -8.27 8.58 2.34
CA TRP A 12 -9.09 7.68 1.54
C TRP A 12 -10.49 8.25 1.27
N ARG A 13 -11.15 8.84 2.27
CA ARG A 13 -12.43 9.51 2.08
C ARG A 13 -12.32 10.65 1.06
N GLY A 14 -11.25 11.44 1.16
CA GLY A 14 -10.95 12.55 0.28
C GLY A 14 -10.68 12.09 -1.15
N ARG A 15 -9.89 11.02 -1.35
CA ARG A 15 -9.55 10.48 -2.67
C ARG A 15 -10.78 9.92 -3.39
N PHE A 16 -11.58 9.10 -2.72
CA PHE A 16 -12.81 8.51 -3.31
C PHE A 16 -14.00 9.48 -3.37
N GLY A 17 -13.90 10.64 -2.72
CA GLY A 17 -14.89 11.72 -2.77
C GLY A 17 -14.58 12.81 -3.80
N ARG A 18 -13.52 12.67 -4.62
CA ARG A 18 -13.18 13.66 -5.65
C ARG A 18 -14.11 13.55 -6.85
N GLY A 19 -14.37 14.69 -7.50
CA GLY A 19 -15.15 14.74 -8.73
C GLY A 19 -16.66 14.76 -8.50
N THR A 20 -17.41 14.27 -9.49
CA THR A 20 -18.86 14.21 -9.45
C THR A 20 -19.30 12.89 -8.82
N VAL A 21 -19.97 12.96 -7.67
CA VAL A 21 -20.51 11.78 -7.00
C VAL A 21 -21.77 11.31 -7.72
N ALA A 22 -21.69 10.16 -8.38
CA ALA A 22 -22.83 9.55 -9.07
C ALA A 22 -23.69 8.72 -8.12
N HIS A 23 -23.10 8.11 -7.08
CA HIS A 23 -23.83 7.41 -6.03
C HIS A 23 -23.10 7.49 -4.68
N SER A 24 -23.86 7.58 -3.58
CA SER A 24 -23.32 7.50 -2.23
C SER A 24 -24.38 7.05 -1.22
N ASP A 25 -24.15 5.89 -0.61
CA ASP A 25 -24.84 5.39 0.57
C ASP A 25 -23.86 4.82 1.61
N ASP A 26 -24.38 4.13 2.63
CA ASP A 26 -23.60 3.57 3.73
C ASP A 26 -22.64 2.45 3.29
N ASN A 27 -22.99 1.71 2.24
CA ASN A 27 -22.27 0.52 1.75
C ASN A 27 -21.52 0.77 0.45
N PHE A 28 -22.00 1.67 -0.41
CA PHE A 28 -21.45 1.91 -1.74
C PHE A 28 -21.32 3.39 -2.07
N GLN A 29 -20.17 3.76 -2.62
CA GLN A 29 -19.90 5.10 -3.14
C GLN A 29 -19.23 4.99 -4.50
N LEU A 30 -19.65 5.82 -5.45
CA LEU A 30 -19.06 5.91 -6.79
C LEU A 30 -18.94 7.38 -7.20
N ALA A 31 -17.74 7.78 -7.60
CA ALA A 31 -17.45 9.12 -8.10
C ALA A 31 -16.73 9.08 -9.45
N VAL A 32 -17.02 10.05 -10.31
CA VAL A 32 -16.36 10.22 -11.62
C VAL A 32 -15.43 11.42 -11.56
N HIS A 33 -14.16 11.24 -11.93
CA HIS A 33 -13.13 12.27 -11.82
C HIS A 33 -12.23 12.34 -13.05
N SER A 34 -12.24 13.46 -13.76
CA SER A 34 -11.39 13.71 -14.94
C SER A 34 -9.90 13.88 -14.62
N GLY A 35 -9.52 13.93 -13.35
CA GLY A 35 -8.11 13.96 -12.96
C GLY A 35 -7.39 12.61 -13.13
N LEU A 36 -8.11 11.55 -13.50
CA LEU A 36 -7.58 10.20 -13.70
C LEU A 36 -7.19 9.90 -15.16
N ASP A 37 -7.48 10.81 -16.10
CA ASP A 37 -7.30 10.57 -17.54
C ASP A 37 -5.81 10.50 -17.97
N GLY A 38 -4.89 10.86 -17.08
CA GLY A 38 -3.44 10.92 -17.37
C GLY A 38 -2.62 9.72 -16.87
N ASP A 39 -3.25 8.77 -16.18
CA ASP A 39 -2.57 7.62 -15.57
C ASP A 39 -3.40 6.36 -15.84
N GLU A 40 -2.90 5.49 -16.73
CA GLU A 40 -3.61 4.30 -17.21
C GLU A 40 -3.95 3.33 -16.07
N ASP A 41 -3.08 3.23 -15.05
CA ASP A 41 -3.24 2.37 -13.89
C ASP A 41 -4.23 2.94 -12.84
N GLU A 42 -4.61 4.21 -12.95
CA GLU A 42 -5.48 4.89 -11.98
C GLU A 42 -6.85 5.24 -12.53
N GLN A 43 -7.13 4.89 -13.79
CA GLN A 43 -8.41 5.23 -14.42
C GLN A 43 -9.61 4.66 -13.68
N LEU A 44 -9.43 3.58 -12.92
CA LEU A 44 -10.41 3.05 -11.98
C LEU A 44 -9.69 2.51 -10.74
N MET A 45 -10.18 2.90 -9.56
CA MET A 45 -9.79 2.33 -8.29
C MET A 45 -11.03 1.85 -7.52
N VAL A 46 -10.89 0.73 -6.82
CA VAL A 46 -11.92 0.15 -5.95
C VAL A 46 -11.33 -0.13 -4.57
N LEU A 47 -11.80 0.60 -3.55
CA LEU A 47 -11.46 0.36 -2.15
C LEU A 47 -12.60 -0.34 -1.44
N VAL A 48 -12.32 -1.50 -0.85
CA VAL A 48 -13.26 -2.22 0.03
C VAL A 48 -12.69 -2.22 1.44
N THR A 49 -13.32 -1.49 2.35
CA THR A 49 -12.89 -1.45 3.76
C THR A 49 -13.30 -2.71 4.50
N VAL A 50 -12.62 -3.05 5.61
CA VAL A 50 -13.02 -4.17 6.49
C VAL A 50 -14.44 -4.03 7.05
N GLY A 51 -15.01 -2.81 7.06
CA GLY A 51 -16.40 -2.55 7.42
C GLY A 51 -17.42 -2.91 6.34
N GLY A 52 -16.96 -3.35 5.16
CA GLY A 52 -17.81 -3.74 4.04
C GLY A 52 -18.21 -2.59 3.10
N LYS A 53 -17.78 -1.35 3.38
CA LYS A 53 -18.02 -0.23 2.46
C LYS A 53 -17.11 -0.34 1.23
N THR A 54 -17.72 -0.38 0.06
CA THR A 54 -17.09 -0.29 -1.27
C THR A 54 -17.10 1.17 -1.72
N SER A 55 -15.93 1.68 -2.09
CA SER A 55 -15.76 3.03 -2.67
C SER A 55 -15.07 2.91 -4.01
N VAL A 56 -15.63 3.55 -5.03
CA VAL A 56 -15.17 3.49 -6.41
C VAL A 56 -14.92 4.91 -6.90
N ILE A 57 -13.82 5.08 -7.60
CA ILE A 57 -13.57 6.29 -8.39
C ILE A 57 -13.06 5.87 -9.76
N LEU A 58 -13.57 6.52 -10.81
CA LEU A 58 -13.19 6.22 -12.18
C LEU A 58 -13.16 7.45 -13.09
N SER A 59 -12.46 7.35 -14.21
CA SER A 59 -12.43 8.38 -15.25
C SER A 59 -13.78 8.51 -15.96
N PRO A 60 -14.07 9.67 -16.60
CA PRO A 60 -15.26 9.83 -17.44
C PRO A 60 -15.33 8.79 -18.57
N ASP A 61 -14.22 8.50 -19.22
CA ASP A 61 -14.17 7.52 -20.33
C ASP A 61 -14.57 6.11 -19.86
N LEU A 62 -14.11 5.70 -18.68
CA LEU A 62 -14.54 4.43 -18.09
C LEU A 62 -15.99 4.46 -17.62
N ALA A 63 -16.46 5.59 -17.09
CA ALA A 63 -17.85 5.75 -16.68
C ALA A 63 -18.80 5.57 -17.86
N ASP A 64 -18.47 6.10 -19.03
CA ASP A 64 -19.22 5.90 -20.27
C ASP A 64 -19.20 4.43 -20.72
N ARG A 65 -18.03 3.77 -20.68
CA ARG A 65 -17.88 2.35 -21.03
C ARG A 65 -18.72 1.43 -20.16
N VAL A 66 -18.73 1.66 -18.85
CA VAL A 66 -19.54 0.88 -17.89
C VAL A 66 -20.98 1.40 -17.74
N ARG A 67 -21.40 2.35 -18.60
CA ARG A 67 -22.76 2.89 -18.73
C ARG A 67 -23.28 3.53 -17.43
N ILE A 68 -22.42 4.27 -16.75
CA ILE A 68 -22.77 5.10 -15.61
C ILE A 68 -23.41 6.38 -16.12
N ILE A 69 -24.74 6.45 -16.05
CA ILE A 69 -25.53 7.59 -16.55
C ILE A 69 -25.81 8.55 -15.40
N ASP A 70 -25.55 9.84 -15.63
CA ASP A 70 -25.84 10.90 -14.66
C ASP A 70 -27.32 10.90 -14.24
N GLY A 71 -27.56 11.01 -12.94
CA GLY A 71 -28.90 10.97 -12.33
C GLY A 71 -29.56 9.59 -12.22
N GLN A 72 -28.93 8.51 -12.70
CA GLN A 72 -29.41 7.15 -12.49
C GLN A 72 -28.97 6.62 -11.11
N VAL A 73 -29.86 5.93 -10.40
CA VAL A 73 -29.47 5.15 -9.21
C VAL A 73 -28.67 3.94 -9.66
N ILE A 74 -27.46 3.81 -9.14
CA ILE A 74 -26.51 2.75 -9.52
C ILE A 74 -26.13 1.99 -8.26
N SER A 75 -26.42 0.69 -8.23
CA SER A 75 -25.95 -0.19 -7.17
C SER A 75 -24.53 -0.69 -7.44
N GLU A 76 -23.86 -1.25 -6.42
CA GLU A 76 -22.58 -1.94 -6.62
C GLU A 76 -22.72 -3.06 -7.66
N SER A 77 -23.84 -3.79 -7.66
CA SER A 77 -24.09 -4.88 -8.63
C SER A 77 -24.19 -4.36 -10.07
N ASP A 78 -24.78 -3.19 -10.29
CA ASP A 78 -24.86 -2.57 -11.61
C ASP A 78 -23.46 -2.17 -12.09
N PHE A 79 -22.64 -1.59 -11.20
CA PHE A 79 -21.25 -1.26 -11.50
C PHE A 79 -20.43 -2.50 -11.86
N ARG A 80 -20.49 -3.58 -11.07
CA ARG A 80 -19.80 -4.85 -11.36
C ARG A 80 -20.24 -5.45 -12.69
N SER A 81 -21.55 -5.44 -12.96
CA SER A 81 -22.10 -5.91 -14.25
C SER A 81 -21.65 -5.04 -15.42
N GLY A 82 -21.44 -3.74 -15.19
CA GLY A 82 -20.88 -2.81 -16.16
C GLY A 82 -19.43 -3.14 -16.51
N LEU A 83 -18.59 -3.45 -15.51
CA LEU A 83 -17.22 -3.92 -15.73
C LEU A 83 -17.20 -5.22 -16.57
N ASP A 84 -17.99 -6.22 -16.16
CA ASP A 84 -18.09 -7.50 -16.86
C ASP A 84 -18.57 -7.31 -18.31
N GLY A 85 -19.58 -6.46 -18.52
CA GLY A 85 -20.12 -6.15 -19.84
C GLY A 85 -19.18 -5.36 -20.75
N ALA A 86 -18.18 -4.68 -20.17
CA ALA A 86 -17.14 -3.95 -20.87
C ALA A 86 -15.84 -4.75 -21.02
N ASP A 87 -15.82 -6.02 -20.60
CA ASP A 87 -14.64 -6.91 -20.57
C ASP A 87 -13.44 -6.27 -19.85
N MET A 88 -13.74 -5.56 -18.75
CA MET A 88 -12.73 -4.85 -17.96
C MET A 88 -12.28 -5.73 -16.81
N ALA A 89 -11.00 -6.07 -16.79
CA ALA A 89 -10.37 -6.77 -15.68
C ALA A 89 -9.78 -5.77 -14.67
N LEU A 90 -9.56 -6.24 -13.45
CA LEU A 90 -8.78 -5.55 -12.42
C LEU A 90 -7.46 -6.29 -12.22
N HIS A 91 -6.40 -5.59 -11.79
CA HIS A 91 -5.07 -6.18 -11.60
C HIS A 91 -5.03 -7.20 -10.46
N GLY A 92 -6.00 -7.16 -9.55
CA GLY A 92 -6.08 -8.01 -8.38
C GLY A 92 -5.68 -7.21 -7.14
N ALA A 93 -6.56 -7.22 -6.16
CA ALA A 93 -6.45 -6.30 -5.04
C ALA A 93 -5.21 -6.51 -4.17
N ASP A 94 -4.70 -5.40 -3.66
CA ASP A 94 -3.76 -5.35 -2.55
C ASP A 94 -4.49 -5.19 -1.21
N ASN A 95 -3.99 -5.87 -0.20
CA ASN A 95 -4.28 -5.53 1.18
C ASN A 95 -3.62 -4.18 1.54
N LEU A 96 -4.39 -3.32 2.20
CA LEU A 96 -3.90 -2.10 2.84
C LEU A 96 -3.88 -2.28 4.35
N PHE A 97 -2.70 -2.16 4.95
CA PHE A 97 -2.51 -2.23 6.40
C PHE A 97 -1.95 -0.91 6.96
N TYR A 98 -2.46 -0.52 8.12
CA TYR A 98 -2.00 0.65 8.87
C TYR A 98 -1.84 0.30 10.34
N PHE A 99 -1.07 1.09 11.08
CA PHE A 99 -1.15 1.05 12.54
C PHE A 99 -2.47 1.67 13.02
N THR A 100 -3.03 1.09 14.08
CA THR A 100 -3.98 1.84 14.92
C THR A 100 -3.21 2.89 15.72
N ASP A 101 -3.90 3.90 16.26
CA ASP A 101 -3.27 4.92 17.09
C ASP A 101 -2.46 4.31 18.25
N ASP A 102 -3.06 3.36 18.98
CA ASP A 102 -2.37 2.65 20.08
C ASP A 102 -1.13 1.88 19.61
N ALA A 103 -1.21 1.22 18.45
CA ALA A 103 -0.10 0.43 17.92
C ALA A 103 1.02 1.32 17.38
N ARG A 104 0.68 2.49 16.83
CA ARG A 104 1.63 3.52 16.40
C ARG A 104 2.37 4.10 17.60
N ASP A 105 1.65 4.46 18.66
CA ASP A 105 2.25 5.00 19.87
C ASP A 105 3.18 3.98 20.54
N ALA A 106 2.78 2.71 20.57
CA ALA A 106 3.63 1.61 21.03
C ALA A 106 4.88 1.40 20.15
N LEU A 107 4.76 1.56 18.82
CA LEU A 107 5.90 1.48 17.90
C LEU A 107 6.92 2.60 18.16
N ILE A 108 6.46 3.83 18.36
CA ILE A 108 7.32 5.00 18.63
C ILE A 108 8.09 4.82 19.95
N ALA A 109 7.44 4.25 20.96
CA ALA A 109 8.05 3.99 22.26
C ALA A 109 9.03 2.79 22.27
N GLU A 110 9.05 1.95 21.24
CA GLU A 110 9.88 0.76 21.20
C GLU A 110 11.37 1.10 21.01
N PRO A 111 12.29 0.53 21.80
CA PRO A 111 13.72 0.67 21.55
C PRO A 111 14.14 0.02 20.21
N PRO A 112 15.19 0.49 19.53
CA PRO A 112 15.75 -0.21 18.38
C PRO A 112 16.20 -1.63 18.75
N ILE A 113 15.88 -2.62 17.92
CA ILE A 113 16.23 -4.03 18.14
C ILE A 113 16.93 -4.61 16.89
N GLY A 114 18.04 -5.32 17.11
CA GLY A 114 18.78 -6.04 16.08
C GLY A 114 19.85 -5.20 15.38
N ASP A 115 20.59 -5.86 14.49
CA ASP A 115 21.60 -5.20 13.65
C ASP A 115 20.92 -4.60 12.42
N ILE A 116 20.29 -3.45 12.61
CA ILE A 116 19.64 -2.66 11.57
C ILE A 116 20.22 -1.26 11.57
N ARG A 117 20.57 -0.76 10.39
CA ARG A 117 21.02 0.62 10.19
C ARG A 117 20.45 1.21 8.93
N ARG A 118 20.47 2.55 8.87
CA ARG A 118 20.19 3.29 7.65
C ARG A 118 21.27 2.98 6.61
N LEU A 119 20.84 2.79 5.37
CA LEU A 119 21.71 2.73 4.19
C LEU A 119 21.73 4.11 3.52
N THR A 120 22.86 4.45 2.93
CA THR A 120 23.07 5.70 2.20
C THR A 120 23.68 5.41 0.84
N ALA A 121 23.88 6.42 0.00
CA ALA A 121 24.61 6.26 -1.25
C ALA A 121 26.04 5.68 -1.08
N ALA A 122 26.65 5.80 0.11
CA ALA A 122 27.93 5.17 0.40
C ALA A 122 27.86 3.63 0.50
N ASP A 123 26.67 3.07 0.63
CA ASP A 123 26.41 1.63 0.74
C ASP A 123 26.10 0.97 -0.61
N ASP A 124 26.20 1.71 -1.72
CA ASP A 124 25.91 1.24 -3.09
C ASP A 124 26.50 -0.15 -3.38
N ALA A 125 27.81 -0.32 -3.15
CA ALA A 125 28.48 -1.60 -3.36
C ALA A 125 27.91 -2.77 -2.52
N ILE A 126 27.45 -2.50 -1.30
CA ILE A 126 26.83 -3.52 -0.42
C ILE A 126 25.42 -3.84 -0.91
N PHE A 127 24.68 -2.83 -1.36
CA PHE A 127 23.33 -2.96 -1.87
C PHE A 127 23.29 -3.71 -3.20
N THR A 128 24.15 -3.36 -4.16
CA THR A 128 24.30 -4.09 -5.44
C THR A 128 24.68 -5.55 -5.22
N ALA A 129 25.58 -5.83 -4.27
CA ALA A 129 25.95 -7.20 -3.93
C ALA A 129 24.76 -7.98 -3.32
N PHE A 130 23.87 -7.31 -2.58
CA PHE A 130 22.63 -7.89 -2.06
C PHE A 130 21.62 -8.17 -3.20
N GLU A 131 21.45 -7.25 -4.14
CA GLU A 131 20.56 -7.44 -5.29
C GLU A 131 21.01 -8.60 -6.18
N SER A 132 22.32 -8.74 -6.41
CA SER A 132 22.88 -9.80 -7.26
C SER A 132 22.59 -11.24 -6.77
N VAL A 133 22.16 -11.38 -5.51
CA VAL A 133 21.81 -12.68 -4.90
C VAL A 133 20.31 -12.82 -4.60
N ALA A 134 19.53 -11.75 -4.75
CA ALA A 134 18.07 -11.81 -4.74
C ALA A 134 17.58 -12.37 -6.08
N SER A 135 16.39 -12.99 -6.10
CA SER A 135 15.76 -13.32 -7.37
C SER A 135 15.20 -12.06 -8.01
N GLU A 136 15.19 -12.00 -9.34
CA GLU A 136 14.54 -10.93 -10.12
C GLU A 136 13.10 -10.71 -9.64
N GLN A 137 12.33 -11.79 -9.49
CA GLN A 137 10.97 -11.74 -8.93
C GLN A 137 10.90 -11.15 -7.50
N ASP A 138 11.92 -11.34 -6.66
CA ASP A 138 11.92 -10.73 -5.32
C ASP A 138 12.18 -9.22 -5.43
N LEU A 139 13.07 -8.80 -6.33
CA LEU A 139 13.41 -7.39 -6.54
C LEU A 139 12.21 -6.64 -7.12
N ASP A 140 11.65 -7.14 -8.22
CA ASP A 140 10.50 -6.55 -8.92
C ASP A 140 9.29 -6.36 -7.98
N ASN A 141 9.01 -7.35 -7.13
CA ASN A 141 7.87 -7.30 -6.22
C ASN A 141 8.13 -6.47 -4.96
N SER A 142 9.39 -6.16 -4.64
CA SER A 142 9.73 -5.53 -3.37
C SER A 142 9.71 -4.01 -3.40
N GLN A 143 9.91 -3.39 -4.57
CA GLN A 143 10.01 -1.93 -4.72
C GLN A 143 11.01 -1.33 -3.72
N VAL A 144 12.16 -1.98 -3.54
CA VAL A 144 13.23 -1.48 -2.66
C VAL A 144 14.34 -0.86 -3.50
N GLU A 145 14.47 0.45 -3.40
CA GLU A 145 15.52 1.22 -4.08
C GLU A 145 16.39 1.94 -3.06
N LEU A 146 17.68 2.09 -3.37
CA LEU A 146 18.65 2.76 -2.47
C LEU A 146 18.46 4.28 -2.41
N ASP A 147 17.80 4.87 -3.41
CA ASP A 147 17.53 6.31 -3.53
C ASP A 147 16.13 6.73 -3.06
N HIS A 148 15.30 5.77 -2.62
CA HIS A 148 14.07 6.06 -1.88
C HIS A 148 14.34 6.91 -0.62
N TRP A 149 13.30 7.59 -0.14
CA TRP A 149 13.41 8.63 0.89
C TRP A 149 14.19 8.23 2.14
N ALA A 150 13.98 6.99 2.62
CA ALA A 150 14.86 6.37 3.59
C ALA A 150 14.94 4.86 3.40
N VAL A 151 16.16 4.33 3.52
CA VAL A 151 16.48 2.92 3.29
C VAL A 151 17.17 2.35 4.52
N PHE A 152 16.81 1.13 4.89
CA PHE A 152 17.32 0.43 6.07
C PHE A 152 17.74 -0.98 5.67
N GLY A 153 18.89 -1.41 6.17
CA GLY A 153 19.43 -2.75 5.96
C GLY A 153 19.49 -3.53 7.26
N SER A 154 19.14 -4.81 7.20
CA SER A 154 19.39 -5.76 8.28
C SER A 154 20.59 -6.62 7.93
N PHE A 155 21.51 -6.71 8.90
CA PHE A 155 22.78 -7.39 8.72
C PHE A 155 22.83 -8.70 9.53
N ASP A 156 23.52 -9.69 8.97
CA ASP A 156 23.92 -10.92 9.66
C ASP A 156 25.41 -11.14 9.39
N ASN A 157 26.23 -11.14 10.44
CA ASN A 157 27.68 -11.26 10.37
C ASN A 157 28.33 -10.28 9.36
N GLY A 158 27.85 -9.03 9.32
CA GLY A 158 28.35 -7.97 8.44
C GLY A 158 27.86 -8.05 6.98
N ARG A 159 27.05 -9.04 6.63
CA ARG A 159 26.40 -9.15 5.31
C ARG A 159 25.00 -8.54 5.36
N LEU A 160 24.64 -7.75 4.35
CA LEU A 160 23.26 -7.31 4.14
C LEU A 160 22.40 -8.51 3.71
N VAL A 161 21.36 -8.84 4.48
CA VAL A 161 20.51 -10.03 4.25
C VAL A 161 19.05 -9.69 4.02
N ALA A 162 18.64 -8.47 4.35
CA ALA A 162 17.34 -7.92 4.05
C ALA A 162 17.44 -6.40 3.95
N ALA A 163 16.62 -5.80 3.11
CA ALA A 163 16.53 -4.36 2.95
C ALA A 163 15.05 -3.94 2.94
N ALA A 164 14.80 -2.73 3.43
CA ALA A 164 13.51 -2.08 3.32
C ALA A 164 13.71 -0.60 3.02
N SER A 165 12.84 -0.04 2.20
CA SER A 165 12.84 1.37 1.86
C SER A 165 11.43 1.92 1.97
N ILE A 166 11.31 3.18 2.38
CA ILE A 166 10.05 3.90 2.44
C ILE A 166 10.05 5.06 1.45
N TYR A 167 8.89 5.29 0.86
CA TYR A 167 8.66 6.35 -0.12
C TYR A 167 7.26 6.92 0.08
N GLN A 168 7.06 8.16 -0.36
CA GLN A 168 5.81 8.86 -0.12
C GLN A 168 4.70 8.30 -1.01
N TRP A 169 3.54 8.04 -0.41
CA TRP A 169 2.35 7.65 -1.14
C TRP A 169 1.71 8.89 -1.78
N TYR A 170 1.97 9.09 -3.07
CA TYR A 170 1.63 10.33 -3.78
C TYR A 170 2.13 11.57 -3.02
N GLU A 171 1.31 12.62 -2.96
CA GLU A 171 1.55 13.82 -2.17
C GLU A 171 0.89 13.76 -0.77
N ALA A 172 0.55 12.56 -0.29
CA ALA A 172 -0.11 12.39 1.00
C ALA A 172 0.89 12.35 2.17
N PRO A 173 0.48 12.64 3.42
CA PRO A 173 1.30 12.44 4.62
C PRO A 173 1.37 10.94 5.00
N ILE A 174 1.48 10.06 4.00
CA ILE A 174 1.53 8.60 4.12
C ILE A 174 2.83 8.11 3.49
N MET A 175 3.52 7.19 4.15
CA MET A 175 4.74 6.55 3.65
C MET A 175 4.47 5.07 3.42
N ASP A 176 4.54 4.64 2.17
CA ASP A 176 4.48 3.23 1.79
C ASP A 176 5.87 2.58 1.95
N LEU A 177 5.94 1.27 1.81
CA LEU A 177 7.11 0.46 2.11
C LEU A 177 7.35 -0.62 1.07
N GLY A 178 8.60 -0.67 0.61
CA GLY A 178 9.18 -1.88 0.03
C GLY A 178 9.98 -2.68 1.07
N VAL A 179 9.93 -4.01 1.03
CA VAL A 179 10.79 -4.88 1.85
C VAL A 179 11.14 -6.19 1.16
N VAL A 180 12.42 -6.59 1.22
CA VAL A 180 12.93 -7.85 0.68
C VAL A 180 13.87 -8.52 1.67
N THR A 181 13.80 -9.85 1.74
CA THR A 181 14.72 -10.68 2.54
C THR A 181 15.20 -11.84 1.70
N LEU A 182 16.52 -12.02 1.65
CA LEU A 182 17.13 -13.12 0.89
C LEU A 182 16.57 -14.47 1.32
N PRO A 183 16.30 -15.42 0.39
CA PRO A 183 15.62 -16.68 0.67
C PRO A 183 16.19 -17.46 1.87
N ARG A 184 17.52 -17.51 2.02
CA ARG A 184 18.19 -18.24 3.11
C ARG A 184 18.01 -17.62 4.50
N PHE A 185 17.58 -16.37 4.58
CA PHE A 185 17.42 -15.60 5.83
C PHE A 185 15.95 -15.35 6.20
N ARG A 186 15.01 -15.89 5.41
CA ARG A 186 13.57 -15.82 5.70
C ARG A 186 13.24 -16.59 6.98
N GLY A 187 12.16 -16.19 7.66
CA GLY A 187 11.72 -16.81 8.92
C GLY A 187 12.54 -16.42 10.17
N GLN A 188 13.58 -15.60 10.03
CA GLN A 188 14.46 -15.16 11.14
C GLN A 188 14.12 -13.76 11.69
N GLY A 189 12.99 -13.20 11.24
CA GLY A 189 12.45 -11.93 11.71
C GLY A 189 13.13 -10.66 11.15
N HIS A 190 14.01 -10.77 10.15
CA HIS A 190 14.67 -9.60 9.54
C HIS A 190 13.65 -8.60 8.95
N ALA A 191 12.73 -9.08 8.11
CA ALA A 191 11.68 -8.24 7.51
C ALA A 191 10.83 -7.53 8.58
N LYS A 192 10.38 -8.24 9.62
CA LYS A 192 9.59 -7.65 10.71
C LYS A 192 10.34 -6.51 11.40
N ARG A 193 11.61 -6.71 11.74
CA ARG A 193 12.42 -5.68 12.40
C ARG A 193 12.67 -4.48 11.46
N LEU A 194 12.85 -4.72 10.16
CA LEU A 194 13.00 -3.67 9.15
C LEU A 194 11.73 -2.83 8.99
N VAL A 195 10.58 -3.47 8.78
CA VAL A 195 9.26 -2.81 8.69
C VAL A 195 9.05 -1.90 9.90
N ARG A 196 9.24 -2.43 11.11
CA ARG A 196 9.10 -1.66 12.35
C ARG A 196 10.10 -0.51 12.45
N THR A 197 11.36 -0.72 12.05
CA THR A 197 12.39 0.33 12.09
C THR A 197 12.09 1.46 11.11
N ALA A 198 11.75 1.13 9.87
CA ALA A 198 11.44 2.10 8.83
C ALA A 198 10.17 2.91 9.17
N PHE A 199 9.12 2.24 9.64
CA PHE A 199 7.89 2.91 10.04
C PHE A 199 8.03 3.72 11.32
N ARG A 200 8.83 3.28 12.30
CA ARG A 200 9.15 4.12 13.45
C ARG A 200 9.86 5.42 13.00
N TYR A 201 10.76 5.31 12.03
CA TYR A 201 11.40 6.49 11.44
C TYR A 201 10.36 7.40 10.75
N ALA A 202 9.46 6.86 9.92
CA ALA A 202 8.39 7.62 9.27
C ALA A 202 7.51 8.36 10.30
N CYS A 203 7.06 7.68 11.36
CA CYS A 203 6.28 8.30 12.43
C CYS A 203 7.03 9.43 13.13
N ALA A 204 8.33 9.25 13.41
CA ALA A 204 9.17 10.29 14.02
C ALA A 204 9.34 11.53 13.12
N GLN A 205 9.10 11.39 11.80
CA GLN A 205 9.07 12.50 10.84
C GLN A 205 7.66 13.05 10.59
N GLY A 206 6.64 12.55 11.31
CA GLY A 206 5.26 13.04 11.20
C GLY A 206 4.42 12.40 10.09
N TYR A 207 4.87 11.28 9.53
CA TYR A 207 4.13 10.53 8.50
C TYR A 207 3.39 9.31 9.06
N GLU A 208 2.31 8.94 8.41
CA GLU A 208 1.56 7.71 8.71
C GLU A 208 2.09 6.52 7.89
N PRO A 209 2.46 5.40 8.52
CA PRO A 209 2.88 4.19 7.81
C PRO A 209 1.77 3.48 7.05
N GLN A 210 2.03 3.12 5.80
CA GLN A 210 1.21 2.21 4.99
C GLN A 210 2.04 0.98 4.63
N TYR A 211 1.46 -0.21 4.79
CA TYR A 211 2.01 -1.44 4.23
C TYR A 211 1.01 -2.01 3.24
N ARG A 212 1.44 -2.19 1.99
CA ARG A 212 0.65 -2.77 0.92
C ARG A 212 1.25 -4.08 0.42
N CYS A 213 0.39 -5.04 0.07
CA CYS A 213 0.80 -6.25 -0.64
C CYS A 213 -0.39 -6.94 -1.29
N GLN A 214 -0.15 -7.66 -2.38
CA GLN A 214 -1.19 -8.45 -3.04
C GLN A 214 -1.86 -9.42 -2.06
N VAL A 215 -3.17 -9.58 -2.18
CA VAL A 215 -3.96 -10.51 -1.35
C VAL A 215 -3.44 -11.95 -1.45
N SER A 216 -2.92 -12.34 -2.63
CA SER A 216 -2.31 -13.65 -2.89
C SER A 216 -0.92 -13.83 -2.26
N ASN A 217 -0.27 -12.76 -1.81
CA ASN A 217 1.05 -12.82 -1.18
C ASN A 217 0.90 -13.14 0.32
N GLU A 218 0.76 -14.44 0.62
CA GLU A 218 0.57 -14.93 2.00
C GLU A 218 1.71 -14.51 2.95
N ALA A 219 2.95 -14.50 2.47
CA ALA A 219 4.11 -14.16 3.30
C ALA A 219 4.08 -12.69 3.75
N SER A 220 3.82 -11.77 2.81
CA SER A 220 3.68 -10.34 3.12
C SER A 220 2.41 -10.05 3.91
N SER A 221 1.30 -10.73 3.59
CA SER A 221 0.04 -10.60 4.32
C SER A 221 0.16 -11.08 5.78
N ALA A 222 0.98 -12.10 6.06
CA ALA A 222 1.28 -12.53 7.42
C ALA A 222 2.30 -11.60 8.13
N LEU A 223 3.19 -10.96 7.37
CA LEU A 223 4.20 -10.05 7.92
C LEU A 223 3.58 -8.78 8.51
N ALA A 224 2.60 -8.17 7.84
CA ALA A 224 1.96 -6.93 8.30
C ALA A 224 1.40 -7.02 9.74
N PRO A 225 0.52 -7.98 10.09
CA PRO A 225 0.04 -8.14 11.47
C PRO A 225 1.14 -8.59 12.43
N ALA A 226 2.12 -9.40 11.97
CA ALA A 226 3.27 -9.75 12.80
C ALA A 226 4.13 -8.54 13.15
N ALA A 227 4.15 -7.51 12.29
CA ALA A 227 4.79 -6.22 12.52
C ALA A 227 3.90 -5.23 13.30
N GLY A 228 2.66 -5.59 13.63
CA GLY A 228 1.74 -4.81 14.46
C GLY A 228 0.75 -3.94 13.69
N LEU A 229 0.66 -4.08 12.37
CA LEU A 229 -0.34 -3.37 11.57
C LEU A 229 -1.68 -4.11 11.58
N THR A 230 -2.75 -3.39 11.29
CA THR A 230 -4.12 -3.90 11.21
C THR A 230 -4.67 -3.67 9.81
N LEU A 231 -5.39 -4.65 9.28
CA LEU A 231 -6.01 -4.55 7.96
C LEU A 231 -7.06 -3.43 7.96
N PHE A 232 -6.94 -2.53 6.99
CA PHE A 232 -7.88 -1.44 6.74
C PHE A 232 -8.89 -1.81 5.66
N GLY A 233 -8.44 -2.51 4.63
CA GLY A 233 -9.25 -2.92 3.49
C GLY A 233 -8.40 -3.46 2.37
N THR A 234 -9.00 -3.59 1.19
CA THR A 234 -8.33 -3.95 -0.06
C THR A 234 -8.50 -2.85 -1.08
N LEU A 235 -7.44 -2.56 -1.83
CA LEU A 235 -7.45 -1.62 -2.96
C LEU A 235 -7.18 -2.41 -4.24
N ASP A 236 -8.04 -2.26 -5.23
CA ASP A 236 -7.85 -2.81 -6.56
C ASP A 236 -7.87 -1.68 -7.59
N VAL A 237 -7.20 -1.91 -8.70
CA VAL A 237 -7.09 -0.95 -9.80
C VAL A 237 -7.40 -1.65 -11.12
N ILE A 238 -7.74 -0.89 -12.15
CA ILE A 238 -7.96 -1.45 -13.49
C ILE A 238 -6.72 -2.20 -13.98
N ALA A 239 -6.93 -3.30 -14.70
CA ALA A 239 -5.88 -3.95 -15.46
C ALA A 239 -5.80 -3.38 -16.88
N ASP A 240 -4.57 -3.17 -17.37
CA ASP A 240 -4.25 -2.89 -18.78
C ASP A 240 -5.05 -3.73 -19.80
#